data_AF-K6T8U7-F1
#
_entry.id   AF-K6T8U7-F1
#
_cell.length_a   1.000
_cell.length_b   1.000
_cell.length_c   1.000
_cell.angle_alpha   90.00
_cell.angle_beta   90.00
_cell.angle_gamma   90.00
#
_symmetry.space_group_name_H-M   'P 1'
#
loop_
_entity.id
_entity.type
_entity.pdbx_description
1 polymer ?
#
loop_
_entity_poly.entity_id
_entity_poly.type
_entity_poly.pdbx_seq_one_letter_code
_entity_poly.pdbx_strand_id
1 'polypeptide(L)'
;MKENKFLPVITGIISGCIQISLVIGLLVLPAILSNSKVINSFSENGLKQENSSNESSKNIITKFFNNKSSKQIVIYNGITIDEGIKSNEDIDNKAIELTKNATSDRERAKILYTWVGSNIKYDDDKANKVLYEKDYRQMPESGAITAFENRSGICFDKACLYVAMSRSINLKVRLIGGQAYDGRQYVGHAWNQVYLNDENIWINVDPTFYDGGNYFDSNLFNKHKVEEIVGEW
;
A
#
# COMPACT_ATOMS: atom_id res chain seq x y z
N MET A 1 -74.05 41.33 -27.98
CA MET A 1 -74.06 42.37 -29.03
C MET A 1 -72.84 43.27 -28.83
N LYS A 2 -72.00 43.39 -29.86
CA LYS A 2 -71.05 44.50 -30.17
C LYS A 2 -69.94 44.81 -29.15
N GLU A 3 -68.68 44.50 -29.44
CA GLU A 3 -67.72 45.16 -30.35
C GLU A 3 -66.78 46.15 -29.63
N ASN A 4 -65.51 45.73 -29.59
CA ASN A 4 -64.29 46.43 -30.00
C ASN A 4 -63.78 47.74 -29.36
N LYS A 5 -62.49 47.61 -28.97
CA LYS A 5 -61.34 48.53 -29.09
C LYS A 5 -61.24 49.67 -28.07
N PHE A 6 -60.12 49.68 -27.31
CA PHE A 6 -58.98 50.59 -27.51
C PHE A 6 -57.83 50.26 -26.53
N LEU A 7 -56.62 50.04 -27.06
CA LEU A 7 -55.31 50.20 -26.35
C LEU A 7 -55.06 51.72 -26.15
N PRO A 8 -54.10 52.22 -25.33
CA PRO A 8 -52.84 51.60 -24.90
C PRO A 8 -52.50 51.84 -23.40
N VAL A 9 -51.40 51.29 -22.90
CA VAL A 9 -50.35 52.01 -22.13
C VAL A 9 -49.25 51.02 -21.77
N ILE A 10 -48.08 51.35 -22.31
CA ILE A 10 -46.78 50.78 -22.04
C ILE A 10 -46.37 51.22 -20.64
N THR A 11 -46.22 50.30 -19.70
CA THR A 11 -45.35 50.48 -18.52
C THR A 11 -44.97 49.13 -17.93
N GLY A 12 -43.67 48.83 -17.94
CA GLY A 12 -43.05 48.18 -16.79
C GLY A 12 -42.60 46.71 -16.94
N ILE A 13 -41.30 46.58 -17.24
CA ILE A 13 -40.40 45.55 -16.69
C ILE A 13 -40.57 44.13 -17.24
N ILE A 14 -40.13 43.94 -18.48
CA ILE A 14 -39.42 42.72 -18.87
C ILE A 14 -37.99 42.86 -18.30
N SER A 15 -37.73 42.35 -17.10
CA SER A 15 -36.36 42.03 -16.65
C SER A 15 -36.33 41.11 -15.42
N GLY A 16 -37.35 40.26 -15.23
CA GLY A 16 -37.50 39.48 -14.00
C GLY A 16 -37.01 38.03 -14.03
N CYS A 17 -36.72 37.43 -15.20
CA CYS A 17 -36.55 35.98 -15.26
C CYS A 17 -35.39 35.45 -16.12
N ILE A 18 -34.55 36.31 -16.72
CA ILE A 18 -33.45 35.86 -17.61
C ILE A 18 -32.05 36.08 -16.99
N GLN A 19 -31.94 36.78 -15.86
CA GLN A 19 -30.64 37.02 -15.19
C GLN A 19 -30.30 36.11 -14.02
N ILE A 20 -31.12 35.09 -13.70
CA ILE A 20 -30.79 34.11 -12.64
C ILE A 20 -30.37 32.74 -13.22
N SER A 21 -30.67 32.45 -14.48
CA SER A 21 -30.27 31.18 -15.11
C SER A 21 -28.84 31.16 -15.69
N LEU A 22 -28.17 32.31 -15.78
CA LEU A 22 -26.79 32.41 -16.29
C LEU A 22 -25.72 32.60 -15.20
N VAL A 23 -26.10 32.76 -13.94
CA VAL A 23 -25.13 32.88 -12.82
C VAL A 23 -24.99 31.58 -12.02
N ILE A 24 -25.93 30.62 -12.16
CA ILE A 24 -25.78 29.29 -11.54
C ILE A 24 -24.99 28.33 -12.46
N GLY A 25 -24.89 28.62 -13.76
CA GLY A 25 -24.09 27.86 -14.72
C GLY A 25 -22.57 28.12 -14.66
N LEU A 26 -22.10 29.04 -13.82
CA LEU A 26 -20.66 29.34 -13.66
C LEU A 26 -20.10 29.00 -12.26
N LEU A 27 -20.94 28.53 -11.34
CA LEU A 27 -20.54 28.05 -10.01
C LEU A 27 -20.69 26.53 -9.86
N VAL A 28 -21.17 25.84 -10.89
CA VAL A 28 -21.25 24.40 -10.95
C VAL A 28 -20.46 23.94 -12.18
N LEU A 29 -19.18 23.62 -11.94
CA LEU A 29 -18.13 23.12 -12.87
C LEU A 29 -17.07 24.17 -13.26
N PRO A 30 -15.86 24.12 -12.65
CA PRO A 30 -15.07 22.89 -12.59
C PRO A 30 -14.76 22.44 -11.16
N ALA A 31 -15.77 21.91 -10.46
CA ALA A 31 -15.54 20.87 -9.45
C ALA A 31 -15.28 19.48 -10.10
N ILE A 32 -14.95 19.43 -11.40
CA ILE A 32 -14.48 18.23 -12.12
C ILE A 32 -12.94 18.18 -12.23
N LEU A 33 -12.22 19.09 -11.56
CA LEU A 33 -10.75 19.03 -11.46
C LEU A 33 -10.31 18.92 -10.00
N SER A 34 -10.77 17.90 -9.29
CA SER A 34 -10.04 17.21 -8.19
C SER A 34 -10.93 16.15 -7.56
N ASN A 35 -11.24 15.13 -8.35
CA ASN A 35 -11.21 13.80 -7.79
C ASN A 35 -10.30 12.99 -8.72
N SER A 36 -9.01 13.34 -8.72
CA SER A 36 -8.02 12.32 -9.01
C SER A 36 -8.28 11.28 -7.94
N LYS A 37 -8.95 10.19 -8.32
CA LYS A 37 -8.95 8.95 -7.57
C LYS A 37 -7.48 8.77 -7.20
N VAL A 38 -7.13 8.99 -5.93
CA VAL A 38 -5.74 8.88 -5.51
C VAL A 38 -5.45 7.40 -5.66
N ILE A 39 -4.84 7.04 -6.79
CA ILE A 39 -4.36 5.70 -7.04
C ILE A 39 -3.11 5.63 -6.20
N ASN A 40 -3.25 5.30 -4.91
CA ASN A 40 -2.12 5.11 -4.02
C ASN A 40 -1.32 3.92 -4.55
N SER A 41 -0.34 4.15 -5.42
CA SER A 41 0.64 3.13 -5.82
C SER A 41 1.48 2.78 -4.60
N PHE A 42 1.91 1.52 -4.48
CA PHE A 42 2.80 1.12 -3.38
C PHE A 42 4.10 1.93 -3.38
N SER A 43 4.62 2.26 -4.58
CA SER A 43 5.82 3.08 -4.73
C SER A 43 5.60 4.53 -4.29
N GLU A 44 4.38 5.07 -4.43
CA GLU A 44 4.01 6.41 -3.97
C GLU A 44 3.85 6.52 -2.44
N ASN A 45 3.55 5.40 -1.77
CA ASN A 45 3.55 5.32 -0.31
C ASN A 45 4.98 5.32 0.29
N GLY A 46 6.00 5.11 -0.56
CA GLY A 46 7.40 5.19 -0.16
C GLY A 46 7.88 6.63 -0.10
N LEU A 47 8.21 7.14 1.08
CA LEU A 47 8.88 8.45 1.19
C LEU A 47 10.33 8.32 0.72
N LYS A 48 10.67 9.00 -0.38
CA LYS A 48 12.04 9.15 -0.90
C LYS A 48 12.65 10.41 -0.30
N GLN A 49 13.66 10.26 0.57
CA GLN A 49 14.36 11.43 1.12
C GLN A 49 15.47 11.88 0.16
N GLU A 50 15.25 13.00 -0.54
CA GLU A 50 16.31 13.80 -1.16
C GLU A 50 16.62 15.02 -0.27
N ASN A 51 17.90 15.39 -0.19
CA ASN A 51 18.40 16.44 0.71
C ASN A 51 17.76 17.81 0.44
N SER A 52 16.92 18.32 1.37
CA SER A 52 16.66 19.75 1.51
C SER A 52 16.64 20.16 2.99
N SER A 53 17.63 20.99 3.36
CA SER A 53 18.05 21.29 4.73
C SER A 53 17.35 22.49 5.38
N ASN A 54 17.00 22.39 6.67
CA ASN A 54 16.91 23.53 7.61
C ASN A 54 18.28 23.77 8.29
N GLU A 55 18.64 25.03 8.49
CA GLU A 55 20.02 25.53 8.55
C GLU A 55 20.81 25.33 9.86
N SER A 56 20.21 24.96 10.99
CA SER A 56 20.96 24.96 12.28
C SER A 56 21.65 23.64 12.64
N SER A 57 21.22 22.50 12.08
CA SER A 57 21.79 21.17 12.42
C SER A 57 23.03 20.79 11.59
N LYS A 58 23.42 21.61 10.61
CA LYS A 58 24.47 21.28 9.62
C LYS A 58 25.84 20.99 10.25
N ASN A 59 26.33 21.80 11.19
CA ASN A 59 27.74 21.69 11.57
C ASN A 59 28.13 20.40 12.32
N ILE A 60 27.18 19.76 13.01
CA ILE A 60 27.44 18.49 13.71
C ILE A 60 27.26 17.31 12.74
N ILE A 61 26.24 17.37 11.88
CA ILE A 61 25.84 16.29 10.97
C ILE A 61 26.79 16.18 9.77
N THR A 62 27.27 17.31 9.21
CA THR A 62 28.17 17.30 8.04
C THR A 62 29.50 16.60 8.32
N LYS A 63 29.91 16.49 9.59
CA LYS A 63 31.13 15.76 9.97
C LYS A 63 30.97 14.23 9.97
N PHE A 64 29.74 13.72 10.06
CA PHE A 64 29.45 12.27 10.09
C PHE A 64 29.23 11.66 8.69
N PHE A 65 28.76 12.42 7.72
CA PHE A 65 28.31 11.88 6.42
C PHE A 65 29.32 11.96 5.28
N ASN A 66 30.57 12.32 5.55
CA ASN A 66 31.59 12.53 4.51
C ASN A 66 32.31 11.24 4.05
N ASN A 67 31.64 10.08 4.03
CA ASN A 67 32.17 8.94 3.31
C ASN A 67 31.10 7.92 2.85
N LYS A 68 31.08 7.72 1.53
CA LYS A 68 30.63 6.52 0.78
C LYS A 68 29.14 6.41 0.38
N SER A 69 28.91 6.64 -0.92
CA SER A 69 27.85 6.11 -1.80
C SER A 69 26.39 6.28 -1.34
N SER A 70 25.69 7.26 -1.91
CA SER A 70 24.27 7.57 -1.67
C SER A 70 23.33 6.41 -2.07
N LYS A 71 23.08 5.47 -1.16
CA LYS A 71 21.97 4.52 -1.24
C LYS A 71 20.69 5.28 -0.85
N GLN A 72 19.78 5.48 -1.80
CA GLN A 72 18.49 6.11 -1.54
C GLN A 72 17.73 5.27 -0.49
N ILE A 73 17.33 5.89 0.62
CA ILE A 73 16.55 5.22 1.66
C ILE A 73 15.07 5.45 1.35
N VAL A 74 14.32 4.36 1.17
CA VAL A 74 12.86 4.39 0.99
C VAL A 74 12.20 3.93 2.28
N ILE A 75 11.27 4.75 2.77
CA ILE A 75 10.53 4.51 4.01
C ILE A 75 9.10 4.11 3.65
N TYR A 76 8.66 2.94 4.12
CA TYR A 76 7.30 2.41 3.99
C TYR A 76 6.68 2.33 5.37
N ASN A 77 5.49 2.93 5.56
CA ASN A 77 4.76 2.94 6.83
C ASN A 77 5.62 3.42 8.03
N GLY A 78 6.54 4.36 7.79
CA GLY A 78 7.41 4.92 8.82
C GLY A 78 8.71 4.14 9.09
N ILE A 79 8.98 3.03 8.39
CA ILE A 79 10.21 2.24 8.56
C ILE A 79 10.90 1.92 7.23
N THR A 80 12.19 1.61 7.27
CA THR A 80 12.92 1.11 6.08
C THR A 80 12.60 -0.35 5.79
N ILE A 81 12.92 -0.82 4.57
CA ILE A 81 12.79 -2.25 4.23
C ILE A 81 13.68 -3.11 5.12
N ASP A 82 14.94 -2.73 5.33
CA ASP A 82 15.89 -3.49 6.15
C ASP A 82 15.39 -3.66 7.60
N GLU A 83 14.70 -2.63 8.14
CA GLU A 83 14.02 -2.72 9.43
C GLU A 83 12.75 -3.58 9.36
N GLY A 84 11.92 -3.39 8.33
CA GLY A 84 10.66 -4.11 8.15
C GLY A 84 10.83 -5.62 8.05
N ILE A 85 11.86 -6.09 7.36
CA ILE A 85 12.17 -7.52 7.19
C ILE A 85 13.10 -8.09 8.26
N LYS A 86 13.38 -7.34 9.34
CA LYS A 86 14.19 -7.82 10.45
C LYS A 86 13.50 -9.02 11.12
N SER A 87 14.27 -10.09 11.34
CA SER A 87 13.80 -11.27 12.08
C SER A 87 14.33 -11.28 13.52
N ASN A 88 13.82 -12.22 14.31
CA ASN A 88 14.30 -12.56 15.64
C ASN A 88 14.21 -14.08 15.87
N GLU A 89 14.72 -14.56 16.99
CA GLU A 89 14.76 -16.00 17.31
C GLU A 89 13.36 -16.64 17.33
N ASP A 90 12.32 -15.93 17.79
CA ASP A 90 10.96 -16.45 17.82
C ASP A 90 10.38 -16.68 16.42
N ILE A 91 10.59 -15.74 15.49
CA ILE A 91 10.18 -15.85 14.09
C ILE A 91 10.94 -16.99 13.40
N ASP A 92 12.26 -17.04 13.61
CA ASP A 92 13.14 -18.03 13.00
C ASP A 92 12.75 -19.44 13.46
N ASN A 93 12.65 -19.64 14.78
CA ASN A 93 12.26 -20.92 15.36
C ASN A 93 10.84 -21.33 14.94
N LYS A 94 9.90 -20.39 14.83
CA LYS A 94 8.54 -20.70 14.36
C LYS A 94 8.55 -21.22 12.94
N ALA A 95 9.30 -20.59 12.03
CA ALA A 95 9.39 -21.03 10.64
C ALA A 95 10.03 -22.43 10.53
N ILE A 96 11.14 -22.65 11.24
CA ILE A 96 11.81 -23.95 11.31
C ILE A 96 10.86 -25.03 11.85
N GLU A 97 10.18 -24.76 12.96
CA GLU A 97 9.23 -25.69 13.58
C GLU A 97 8.09 -26.09 12.62
N LEU A 98 7.47 -25.09 11.98
CA LEU A 98 6.34 -25.30 11.07
C LEU A 98 6.74 -26.17 9.88
N THR A 99 7.97 -26.02 9.40
CA THR A 99 8.45 -26.65 8.17
C THR A 99 9.31 -27.89 8.38
N LYS A 100 9.53 -28.33 9.61
CA LYS A 100 10.46 -29.43 9.95
C LYS A 100 10.23 -30.75 9.20
N ASN A 101 8.99 -31.01 8.80
CA ASN A 101 8.58 -32.22 8.08
C ASN A 101 8.30 -31.98 6.59
N ALA A 102 8.48 -30.75 6.11
CA ALA A 102 8.22 -30.41 4.72
C ALA A 102 9.30 -31.01 3.83
N THR A 103 8.89 -31.52 2.67
CA THR A 103 9.73 -32.32 1.76
C THR A 103 10.12 -31.58 0.48
N SER A 104 9.52 -30.41 0.22
CA SER A 104 9.76 -29.59 -0.97
C SER A 104 9.82 -28.11 -0.62
N ASP A 105 10.38 -27.28 -1.49
CA ASP A 105 10.34 -25.81 -1.32
C ASP A 105 8.89 -25.32 -1.40
N ARG A 106 8.07 -25.91 -2.27
CA ARG A 106 6.65 -25.58 -2.41
C ARG A 106 5.86 -25.83 -1.13
N GLU A 107 6.08 -26.97 -0.48
CA GLU A 107 5.42 -27.30 0.79
C GLU A 107 5.84 -26.32 1.89
N ARG A 108 7.13 -26.01 1.99
CA ARG A 108 7.65 -24.99 2.93
C ARG A 108 6.99 -23.64 2.70
N ALA A 109 6.98 -23.17 1.45
CA ALA A 109 6.36 -21.90 1.07
C ALA A 109 4.86 -21.86 1.38
N LYS A 110 4.15 -22.97 1.14
CA LYS A 110 2.70 -23.10 1.40
C LYS A 110 2.38 -23.12 2.90
N ILE A 111 3.18 -23.79 3.70
CA ILE A 111 3.04 -23.83 5.17
C ILE A 111 3.19 -22.41 5.73
N LEU A 112 4.24 -21.68 5.33
CA LEU A 112 4.43 -20.29 5.76
C LEU A 112 3.28 -19.39 5.29
N TYR A 113 2.81 -19.54 4.05
CA TYR A 113 1.68 -18.77 3.51
C TYR A 113 0.43 -18.97 4.35
N THR A 114 0.14 -20.24 4.66
CA THR A 114 -1.04 -20.62 5.42
C THR A 114 -0.94 -20.10 6.84
N TRP A 115 0.22 -20.23 7.49
CA TRP A 115 0.42 -19.78 8.85
C TRP A 115 0.29 -18.25 8.96
N VAL A 116 1.03 -17.48 8.14
CA VAL A 116 0.95 -16.01 8.15
C VAL A 116 -0.46 -15.54 7.78
N GLY A 117 -1.08 -16.18 6.78
CA GLY A 117 -2.43 -15.86 6.33
C GLY A 117 -3.47 -16.01 7.43
N SER A 118 -3.44 -17.15 8.14
CA SER A 118 -4.43 -17.52 9.15
C SER A 118 -4.15 -17.03 10.57
N ASN A 119 -2.90 -16.65 10.90
CA ASN A 119 -2.52 -16.27 12.28
C ASN A 119 -2.27 -14.77 12.45
N ILE A 120 -2.18 -14.00 11.35
CA ILE A 120 -2.01 -12.54 11.40
C ILE A 120 -3.28 -11.88 10.92
N LYS A 121 -4.05 -11.29 11.83
CA LYS A 121 -5.30 -10.61 11.50
C LYS A 121 -5.02 -9.33 10.71
N TYR A 122 -5.83 -9.05 9.68
CA TYR A 122 -5.75 -7.76 9.00
C TYR A 122 -6.19 -6.63 9.95
N ASP A 123 -5.41 -5.55 10.01
CA ASP A 123 -5.65 -4.40 10.88
C ASP A 123 -6.17 -3.19 10.07
N ASP A 124 -7.50 -3.09 9.96
CA ASP A 124 -8.16 -2.02 9.21
C ASP A 124 -7.91 -0.63 9.81
N ASP A 125 -7.78 -0.52 11.14
CA ASP A 125 -7.50 0.75 11.82
C ASP A 125 -6.07 1.21 11.50
N LYS A 126 -5.11 0.28 11.51
CA LYS A 126 -3.75 0.54 11.07
C LYS A 126 -3.71 0.92 9.60
N ALA A 127 -4.44 0.22 8.73
CA ALA A 127 -4.52 0.54 7.30
C ALA A 127 -5.02 1.97 7.09
N ASN A 128 -6.10 2.36 7.76
CA ASN A 128 -6.62 3.72 7.70
C ASN A 128 -5.60 4.76 8.21
N LYS A 129 -4.92 4.48 9.33
CA LYS A 129 -3.87 5.39 9.83
C LYS A 129 -2.73 5.55 8.83
N VAL A 130 -2.21 4.47 8.26
CA VAL A 130 -1.13 4.51 7.25
C VAL A 130 -1.55 5.31 6.01
N LEU A 131 -2.83 5.21 5.60
CA LEU A 131 -3.33 5.92 4.42
C LEU A 131 -3.50 7.43 4.62
N TYR A 132 -3.80 7.89 5.84
CA TYR A 132 -4.18 9.28 6.09
C TYR A 132 -3.21 10.07 6.97
N GLU A 133 -2.37 9.40 7.76
CA GLU A 133 -1.35 10.05 8.57
C GLU A 133 -0.22 10.59 7.69
N LYS A 134 0.21 11.83 7.95
CA LYS A 134 1.27 12.52 7.20
C LYS A 134 2.52 12.75 8.03
N ASP A 135 2.40 12.69 9.36
CA ASP A 135 3.53 12.77 10.28
C ASP A 135 4.12 11.38 10.49
N TYR A 136 5.29 11.13 9.88
CA TYR A 136 5.99 9.85 10.01
C TYR A 136 6.27 9.45 11.47
N ARG A 137 6.32 10.41 12.41
CA ARG A 137 6.54 10.15 13.84
C ARG A 137 5.30 9.59 14.55
N GLN A 138 4.13 9.72 13.92
CA GLN A 138 2.86 9.20 14.41
C GLN A 138 2.45 7.92 13.66
N MET A 139 3.31 7.44 12.75
CA MET A 139 3.05 6.24 11.98
C MET A 139 3.06 5.01 12.90
N PRO A 140 2.09 4.09 12.75
CA PRO A 140 2.04 2.90 13.58
C PRO A 140 3.26 2.00 13.31
N GLU A 141 3.75 1.35 14.36
CA GLU A 141 4.82 0.35 14.26
C GLU A 141 4.48 -0.70 13.19
N SER A 142 5.47 -1.08 12.40
CA SER A 142 5.31 -1.93 11.22
C SER A 142 6.45 -2.94 11.08
N GLY A 143 6.28 -3.93 10.21
CA GLY A 143 7.28 -4.94 9.89
C GLY A 143 7.03 -6.31 10.54
N ALA A 144 7.95 -7.23 10.29
CA ALA A 144 7.84 -8.64 10.64
C ALA A 144 7.69 -8.88 12.14
N ILE A 145 8.52 -8.22 12.96
CA ILE A 145 8.49 -8.36 14.43
C ILE A 145 7.15 -7.90 14.98
N THR A 146 6.70 -6.68 14.63
CA THR A 146 5.41 -6.15 15.08
C THR A 146 4.25 -7.04 14.64
N ALA A 147 4.26 -7.52 13.38
CA ALA A 147 3.23 -8.43 12.87
C ALA A 147 3.16 -9.72 13.69
N PHE A 148 4.32 -10.31 13.97
CA PHE A 148 4.43 -11.54 14.72
C PHE A 148 3.94 -11.34 16.16
N GLU A 149 4.45 -10.35 16.87
CA GLU A 149 4.13 -10.11 18.28
C GLU A 149 2.65 -9.75 18.48
N ASN A 150 2.12 -8.84 17.67
CA ASN A 150 0.74 -8.37 17.82
C ASN A 150 -0.29 -9.33 17.23
N ARG A 151 0.14 -10.28 16.39
CA ARG A 151 -0.74 -11.14 15.58
C ARG A 151 -1.71 -10.33 14.71
N SER A 152 -1.32 -9.11 14.36
CA SER A 152 -2.07 -8.22 13.48
C SER A 152 -1.14 -7.38 12.61
N GLY A 153 -1.65 -6.95 11.44
CA GLY A 153 -0.90 -6.08 10.54
C GLY A 153 -1.60 -5.90 9.21
N ILE A 154 -1.02 -5.05 8.35
CA ILE A 154 -1.51 -4.81 7.00
C ILE A 154 -0.66 -5.56 5.96
N CYS A 155 -0.92 -5.36 4.66
CA CYS A 155 -0.25 -6.09 3.58
C CYS A 155 1.29 -6.05 3.67
N PHE A 156 1.86 -4.88 3.95
CA PHE A 156 3.29 -4.71 4.12
C PHE A 156 3.86 -5.52 5.29
N ASP A 157 3.17 -5.53 6.44
CA ASP A 157 3.62 -6.26 7.64
C ASP A 157 3.59 -7.77 7.41
N LYS A 158 2.51 -8.28 6.81
CA LYS A 158 2.35 -9.69 6.47
C LYS A 158 3.41 -10.13 5.45
N ALA A 159 3.68 -9.30 4.44
CA ALA A 159 4.70 -9.58 3.43
C ALA A 159 6.12 -9.53 4.02
N CYS A 160 6.40 -8.61 4.94
CA CYS A 160 7.68 -8.55 5.67
C CYS A 160 7.87 -9.78 6.56
N LEU A 161 6.84 -10.19 7.31
CA LEU A 161 6.90 -11.39 8.13
C LEU A 161 7.15 -12.64 7.28
N TYR A 162 6.49 -12.73 6.13
CA TYR A 162 6.72 -13.83 5.20
C TYR A 162 8.17 -13.86 4.67
N VAL A 163 8.77 -12.70 4.37
CA VAL A 163 10.20 -12.60 4.03
C VAL A 163 11.08 -13.09 5.18
N ALA A 164 10.85 -12.61 6.40
CA ALA A 164 11.64 -12.99 7.57
C ALA A 164 11.60 -14.51 7.82
N MET A 165 10.41 -15.10 7.80
CA MET A 165 10.22 -16.55 7.96
C MET A 165 10.82 -17.36 6.80
N SER A 166 10.74 -16.88 5.57
CA SER A 166 11.31 -17.59 4.40
C SER A 166 12.83 -17.64 4.47
N ARG A 167 13.46 -16.53 4.85
CA ARG A 167 14.92 -16.41 4.98
C ARG A 167 15.49 -17.35 6.04
N SER A 168 14.79 -17.54 7.17
CA SER A 168 15.27 -18.41 8.25
C SER A 168 15.27 -19.90 7.89
N ILE A 169 14.52 -20.30 6.86
CA ILE A 169 14.48 -21.67 6.34
C ILE A 169 15.12 -21.81 4.94
N ASN A 170 15.94 -20.81 4.55
CA ASN A 170 16.66 -20.75 3.28
C ASN A 170 15.77 -20.83 2.03
N LEU A 171 14.53 -20.32 2.10
CA LEU A 171 13.73 -20.06 0.90
C LEU A 171 14.09 -18.69 0.33
N LYS A 172 14.49 -18.68 -0.94
CA LYS A 172 14.75 -17.45 -1.67
C LYS A 172 13.44 -16.71 -1.94
N VAL A 173 13.37 -15.44 -1.56
CA VAL A 173 12.10 -14.69 -1.47
C VAL A 173 12.27 -13.25 -1.97
N ARG A 174 11.21 -12.72 -2.56
CA ARG A 174 11.08 -11.31 -2.92
C ARG A 174 9.95 -10.66 -2.15
N LEU A 175 10.13 -9.38 -1.85
CA LEU A 175 9.05 -8.46 -1.52
C LEU A 175 8.66 -7.71 -2.80
N ILE A 176 7.39 -7.79 -3.17
CA ILE A 176 6.85 -7.17 -4.36
C ILE A 176 5.95 -6.01 -3.94
N GLY A 177 6.16 -4.86 -4.58
CA GLY A 177 5.35 -3.67 -4.48
C GLY A 177 4.50 -3.50 -5.73
N GLY A 178 3.24 -3.12 -5.57
CA GLY A 178 2.38 -2.81 -6.70
C GLY A 178 0.97 -2.45 -6.31
N GLN A 179 0.00 -2.91 -7.11
CA GLN A 179 -1.41 -2.72 -6.84
C GLN A 179 -2.16 -4.05 -6.85
N ALA A 180 -3.16 -4.18 -6.00
CA ALA A 180 -4.09 -5.32 -6.02
C ALA A 180 -5.55 -4.83 -5.95
N TYR A 181 -6.46 -5.59 -6.56
CA TYR A 181 -7.89 -5.29 -6.51
C TYR A 181 -8.51 -5.84 -5.22
N ASP A 182 -8.96 -4.94 -4.33
CA ASP A 182 -9.52 -5.27 -3.01
C ASP A 182 -11.00 -5.73 -3.04
N GLY A 183 -11.58 -5.88 -4.24
CA GLY A 183 -13.01 -6.13 -4.44
C GLY A 183 -13.80 -4.89 -4.90
N ARG A 184 -13.26 -3.69 -4.69
CA ARG A 184 -13.88 -2.40 -5.04
C ARG A 184 -13.01 -1.58 -5.99
N GLN A 185 -11.69 -1.54 -5.75
CA GLN A 185 -10.75 -0.77 -6.55
C GLN A 185 -9.33 -1.34 -6.48
N TYR A 186 -8.44 -0.84 -7.33
CA TYR A 186 -7.02 -1.08 -7.18
C TYR A 186 -6.47 -0.18 -6.08
N VAL A 187 -5.72 -0.78 -5.16
CA VAL A 187 -5.04 -0.09 -4.05
C VAL A 187 -3.58 -0.55 -4.00
N GLY A 188 -2.71 0.31 -3.46
CA GLY A 188 -1.31 -0.02 -3.20
C GLY A 188 -1.22 -1.25 -2.31
N HIS A 189 -0.38 -2.19 -2.72
CA HIS A 189 -0.32 -3.51 -2.12
C HIS A 189 1.10 -4.06 -2.10
N ALA A 190 1.38 -4.88 -1.08
CA ALA A 190 2.63 -5.59 -0.93
C ALA A 190 2.35 -7.10 -0.78
N TRP A 191 3.12 -7.91 -1.48
CA TRP A 191 3.06 -9.37 -1.41
C TRP A 191 4.43 -9.97 -1.70
N ASN A 192 4.50 -11.29 -1.90
CA ASN A 192 5.76 -11.99 -2.07
C ASN A 192 5.83 -12.79 -3.36
N GLN A 193 7.06 -13.04 -3.79
CA GLN A 193 7.37 -14.16 -4.67
C GLN A 193 8.38 -15.07 -3.99
N VAL A 194 8.26 -16.38 -4.18
CA VAL A 194 9.23 -17.36 -3.68
C VAL A 194 9.80 -18.11 -4.85
N TYR A 195 11.11 -18.32 -4.83
CA TYR A 195 11.77 -19.19 -5.77
C TYR A 195 11.81 -20.61 -5.23
N LEU A 196 11.21 -21.53 -5.98
CA LEU A 196 11.23 -22.95 -5.68
C LEU A 196 12.43 -23.54 -6.40
N ASN A 197 13.49 -23.90 -5.69
CA ASN A 197 14.72 -24.39 -6.31
C ASN A 197 14.53 -25.77 -6.96
N ASP A 198 13.71 -26.62 -6.32
CA ASP A 198 13.33 -27.94 -6.81
C ASP A 198 12.50 -27.91 -8.10
N GLU A 199 11.75 -26.83 -8.32
CA GLU A 199 10.93 -26.62 -9.52
C GLU A 199 11.54 -25.62 -10.52
N ASN A 200 12.59 -24.89 -10.11
CA ASN A 200 13.27 -23.86 -10.90
C ASN A 200 12.32 -22.74 -11.40
N ILE A 201 11.41 -22.28 -10.54
CA ILE A 201 10.41 -21.24 -10.87
C ILE A 201 10.21 -20.25 -9.72
N TRP A 202 9.80 -19.03 -10.08
CA TRP A 202 9.24 -18.07 -9.13
C TRP A 202 7.72 -18.22 -9.10
N ILE A 203 7.13 -18.33 -7.91
CA ILE A 203 5.69 -18.37 -7.70
C ILE A 203 5.23 -17.14 -6.90
N ASN A 204 3.99 -16.69 -7.13
CA ASN A 204 3.41 -15.60 -6.35
C ASN A 204 2.75 -16.14 -5.06
N VAL A 205 2.93 -15.39 -3.96
CA VAL A 205 2.38 -15.71 -2.64
C VAL A 205 1.88 -14.43 -1.98
N ASP A 206 0.62 -14.41 -1.54
CA ASP A 206 0.03 -13.25 -0.87
C ASP A 206 -0.79 -13.68 0.36
N PRO A 207 -0.16 -13.67 1.55
CA PRO A 207 -0.84 -14.02 2.79
C PRO A 207 -1.95 -13.03 3.20
N THR A 208 -2.00 -11.83 2.62
CA THR A 208 -3.00 -10.82 2.98
C THR A 208 -4.40 -11.26 2.58
N PHE A 209 -4.53 -11.84 1.39
CA PHE A 209 -5.83 -12.25 0.84
C PHE A 209 -6.18 -13.71 1.16
N TYR A 210 -5.51 -14.33 2.13
CA TYR A 210 -5.76 -15.70 2.56
C TYR A 210 -7.25 -15.99 2.84
N ASP A 211 -7.93 -15.10 3.56
CA ASP A 211 -9.36 -15.24 3.88
C ASP A 211 -10.27 -15.01 2.66
N GLY A 212 -9.76 -14.34 1.63
CA GLY A 212 -10.46 -14.06 0.37
C GLY A 212 -10.27 -15.14 -0.71
N GLY A 213 -9.36 -16.10 -0.51
CA GLY A 213 -9.11 -17.19 -1.45
C GLY A 213 -7.69 -17.76 -1.38
N ASN A 214 -7.40 -18.72 -2.27
CA ASN A 214 -6.08 -19.33 -2.36
C ASN A 214 -5.10 -18.48 -3.18
N TYR A 215 -4.50 -17.46 -2.58
CA TYR A 215 -3.45 -16.63 -3.18
C TYR A 215 -2.05 -17.23 -2.99
N PHE A 216 -1.91 -18.50 -3.37
CA PHE A 216 -0.65 -19.22 -3.43
C PHE A 216 -0.56 -19.88 -4.81
N ASP A 217 0.33 -19.36 -5.65
CA ASP A 217 0.59 -19.84 -7.00
C ASP A 217 -0.68 -20.18 -7.80
N SER A 218 -1.60 -19.22 -7.88
CA SER A 218 -2.92 -19.42 -8.47
C SER A 218 -3.25 -18.36 -9.53
N ASN A 219 -4.32 -18.61 -10.29
CA ASN A 219 -4.83 -17.67 -11.28
C ASN A 219 -5.46 -16.40 -10.67
N LEU A 220 -5.63 -16.33 -9.35
CA LEU A 220 -6.19 -15.16 -8.66
C LEU A 220 -5.26 -13.94 -8.69
N PHE A 221 -3.97 -14.15 -9.00
CA PHE A 221 -3.00 -13.07 -9.20
C PHE A 221 -3.21 -12.26 -10.49
N ASN A 222 -4.19 -12.60 -11.33
CA ASN A 222 -4.56 -11.79 -12.50
C ASN A 222 -5.04 -10.36 -12.14
N LYS A 223 -5.35 -10.13 -10.86
CA LYS A 223 -5.72 -8.82 -10.29
C LYS A 223 -4.59 -8.17 -9.49
N HIS A 224 -3.38 -8.72 -9.53
CA HIS A 224 -2.17 -8.11 -8.99
C HIS A 224 -1.35 -7.51 -10.13
N LYS A 225 -1.02 -6.23 -9.99
CA LYS A 225 -0.21 -5.48 -10.94
C LYS A 225 1.13 -5.19 -10.27
N VAL A 226 2.15 -5.93 -10.69
CA VAL A 226 3.54 -5.71 -10.23
C VAL A 226 4.00 -4.34 -10.71
N GLU A 227 4.55 -3.53 -9.80
CA GLU A 227 5.21 -2.27 -10.13
C GLU A 227 6.72 -2.38 -9.89
N GLU A 228 7.13 -2.99 -8.78
CA GLU A 228 8.55 -3.12 -8.42
C GLU A 228 8.88 -4.39 -7.61
N ILE A 229 10.12 -4.86 -7.76
CA ILE A 229 10.74 -5.77 -6.79
C ILE A 229 11.41 -4.87 -5.75
N VAL A 230 10.80 -4.80 -4.57
CA VAL A 230 11.25 -3.96 -3.45
C VAL A 230 12.56 -4.50 -2.85
N GLY A 231 12.67 -5.83 -2.80
CA GLY A 231 13.88 -6.52 -2.36
C GLY A 231 13.83 -8.00 -2.68
N GLU A 232 15.01 -8.61 -2.73
CA GLU A 232 15.24 -10.04 -2.99
C GLU A 232 16.30 -10.54 -2.01
N TRP A 233 16.05 -11.69 -1.39
CA TRP A 233 16.92 -12.34 -0.42
C TRP A 233 17.00 -13.85 -0.68
#